data_AF-A0A077PIP1-F1
#
_entry.id   AF-A0A077PIP1-F1
#
_cell.length_a   1.000
_cell.length_b   1.000
_cell.length_c   1.000
_cell.angle_alpha   90.00
_cell.angle_beta   90.00
_cell.angle_gamma   90.00
#
_symmetry.space_group_name_H-M   'P 1'
#
loop_
_entity.id
_entity.type
_entity.pdbx_description
1 polymer ?
#
loop_
_entity_poly.entity_id
_entity_poly.type
_entity_poly.pdbx_seq_one_letter_code
_entity_poly.pdbx_strand_id
1 'polypeptide(L)'
;MVLIVSSTDAVTLKIDPAVVLATREYVDSRVTNSIVLHENSRRHPDATLKEKGFVILSSAADSHSETHAATPKAVKAAYDFANVANNNANGRVPSGRKVNGKALSEDIHLKASDVDAYNKIETDARVNDAKAQAKAANDNADGRVPAGRNVNGKALNADIALNAADVGAYNKGETDIRVNEAKALANARLEKNQNGADIPDPKRFVENLGLADTVNQARNAYPKTGGLVSGNVDATGFISGSGVYESGGQRVYSPNNKPKPDEIGAYPKTGGVVDGDVSARIVSGHALLAKLGNSPDHLHIELVNGEGHLLHKQAGQWVADVKIPNRFGYLSMQNSALKSPDGWWLCGDTGMIIQWGSGRFNDAQTVSFPTAFPNHVGSITISSHPQDTVSAEIAQAFPLSLNHFIIGGAIFVDGNISPGQGLRCSWMAIGY
;
A
#
# COMPACT_ATOMS: atom_id res chain seq x y z
N MET A 1 -11.75 66.72 -128.51
CA MET A 1 -11.84 67.89 -129.41
C MET A 1 -10.44 68.43 -129.58
N VAL A 2 -9.89 68.39 -130.80
CA VAL A 2 -8.58 68.99 -131.13
C VAL A 2 -8.88 70.25 -131.92
N LEU A 3 -8.57 71.41 -131.34
CA LEU A 3 -8.73 72.71 -132.00
C LEU A 3 -7.37 73.13 -132.54
N ILE A 4 -7.27 73.30 -133.86
CA ILE A 4 -6.09 73.89 -134.51
C ILE A 4 -6.37 75.37 -134.63
N VAL A 5 -5.59 76.17 -133.91
CA VAL A 5 -5.68 77.64 -133.93
C VAL A 5 -4.54 78.21 -134.75
N SER A 6 -4.80 79.28 -135.49
CA SER A 6 -3.80 79.94 -136.34
C SER A 6 -2.79 80.79 -135.56
N SER A 7 -3.05 81.08 -134.28
CA SER A 7 -2.11 81.69 -133.34
C SER A 7 -2.51 81.35 -131.91
N THR A 8 -1.54 81.04 -131.06
CA THR A 8 -1.74 80.84 -129.62
C THR A 8 -2.06 82.14 -128.89
N ASP A 9 -1.69 83.29 -129.45
CA ASP A 9 -1.94 84.61 -128.84
C ASP A 9 -3.43 85.00 -128.86
N ALA A 10 -4.21 84.38 -129.75
CA ALA A 10 -5.65 84.61 -129.88
C ALA A 10 -6.50 83.77 -128.89
N VAL A 11 -5.88 82.91 -128.08
CA VAL A 11 -6.57 82.02 -127.14
C VAL A 11 -6.35 82.48 -125.70
N THR A 12 -7.39 83.03 -125.07
CA THR A 12 -7.37 83.31 -123.62
C THR A 12 -8.04 82.17 -122.85
N LEU A 13 -7.25 81.38 -122.13
CA LEU A 13 -7.79 80.37 -121.22
C LEU A 13 -8.32 81.06 -119.95
N LYS A 14 -9.64 81.11 -119.77
CA LYS A 14 -10.25 81.52 -118.47
C LYS A 14 -10.50 80.27 -117.64
N ILE A 15 -9.69 80.08 -116.60
CA ILE A 15 -9.88 79.01 -115.60
C ILE A 15 -10.71 79.60 -114.46
N ASP A 16 -11.80 78.95 -114.06
CA ASP A 16 -12.58 79.32 -112.88
C ASP A 16 -11.80 78.92 -111.60
N PRO A 17 -11.41 79.86 -110.71
CA PRO A 17 -10.70 79.53 -109.48
C PRO A 17 -11.48 78.64 -108.51
N ALA A 18 -12.81 78.52 -108.66
CA ALA A 18 -13.63 77.66 -107.81
C ALA A 18 -13.43 76.16 -108.11
N VAL A 19 -12.88 75.81 -109.27
CA VAL A 19 -12.65 74.42 -109.69
C VAL A 19 -11.23 74.25 -110.22
N VAL A 20 -10.32 73.82 -109.34
CA VAL A 20 -8.96 73.41 -109.71
C VAL A 20 -8.94 71.90 -109.93
N LEU A 21 -8.79 71.46 -111.18
CA LEU A 21 -8.61 70.04 -111.52
C LEU A 21 -7.12 69.70 -111.43
N ALA A 22 -6.74 68.92 -110.42
CA ALA A 22 -5.39 68.39 -110.31
C ALA A 22 -5.15 67.29 -111.35
N THR A 23 -3.94 67.25 -111.92
CA THR A 23 -3.54 66.10 -112.76
C THR A 23 -3.49 64.84 -111.90
N ARG A 24 -3.78 63.69 -112.50
CA ARG A 24 -3.68 62.39 -111.79
C ARG A 24 -2.28 62.19 -111.20
N GLU A 25 -1.24 62.57 -111.93
CA GLU A 25 0.15 62.55 -111.46
C GLU A 25 0.38 63.45 -110.23
N TYR A 26 -0.22 64.64 -110.18
CA TYR A 26 -0.16 65.50 -108.99
C TYR A 26 -0.86 64.86 -107.80
N VAL A 27 -2.04 64.28 -107.98
CA VAL A 27 -2.76 63.59 -106.89
C VAL A 27 -1.98 62.37 -106.41
N ASP A 28 -1.53 61.51 -107.32
CA ASP A 28 -0.79 60.28 -107.01
C ASP A 28 0.54 60.59 -106.31
N SER A 29 1.28 61.62 -106.77
CA SER A 29 2.52 62.04 -106.13
C SER A 29 2.30 62.66 -104.75
N ARG A 30 1.25 63.47 -104.56
CA ARG A 30 0.91 64.04 -103.25
C ARG A 30 0.46 62.98 -102.26
N VAL A 31 -0.37 62.04 -102.69
CA VAL A 31 -0.81 60.91 -101.89
C VAL A 31 0.39 60.04 -101.51
N THR A 32 1.21 59.64 -102.49
CA THR A 32 2.42 58.83 -102.24
C THR A 32 3.37 59.53 -101.28
N ASN A 33 3.68 60.80 -101.50
CA ASN A 33 4.55 61.57 -100.60
C ASN A 33 3.94 61.72 -99.20
N SER A 34 2.62 61.94 -99.08
CA SER A 34 1.96 62.03 -97.78
C SER A 34 2.01 60.72 -97.00
N ILE A 35 1.86 59.59 -97.69
CA ILE A 35 1.97 58.24 -97.10
C ILE A 35 3.40 57.99 -96.64
N VAL A 36 4.40 58.28 -97.49
CA VAL A 36 5.82 58.13 -97.15
C VAL A 36 6.22 59.02 -95.97
N LEU A 37 5.75 60.28 -95.93
CA LEU A 37 6.01 61.18 -94.81
C LEU A 37 5.35 60.69 -93.51
N HIS A 38 4.10 60.19 -93.59
CA HIS A 38 3.42 59.61 -92.44
C HIS A 38 4.16 58.37 -91.92
N GLU A 39 4.56 57.45 -92.81
CA GLU A 39 5.33 56.26 -92.45
C GLU A 39 6.65 56.63 -91.77
N ASN A 40 7.42 57.55 -92.35
CA ASN A 40 8.68 58.01 -91.78
C ASN A 40 8.50 58.66 -90.40
N SER A 41 7.39 59.37 -90.14
CA SER A 41 7.08 59.93 -88.82
C SER A 41 6.78 58.88 -87.75
N ARG A 42 6.53 57.63 -88.15
CA ARG A 42 6.23 56.50 -87.25
C ARG A 42 7.37 55.49 -87.14
N ARG A 43 8.44 55.63 -87.95
CA ARG A 43 9.64 54.78 -87.93
C ARG A 43 10.72 55.38 -87.02
N HIS A 44 10.43 55.49 -85.74
CA HIS A 44 11.45 55.82 -84.73
C HIS A 44 11.97 54.55 -84.04
N PRO A 45 13.26 54.48 -83.68
CA PRO A 45 13.79 53.40 -82.87
C PRO A 45 13.20 53.43 -81.43
N ASP A 46 13.37 52.33 -80.71
CA ASP A 46 13.05 52.28 -79.28
C ASP A 46 13.94 53.27 -78.50
N ALA A 47 13.41 53.83 -77.41
CA ALA A 47 14.17 54.73 -76.57
C ALA A 47 15.31 53.99 -75.87
N THR A 48 16.44 54.66 -75.69
CA THR A 48 17.56 54.17 -74.89
C THR A 48 17.83 55.12 -73.73
N LEU A 49 18.76 54.75 -72.84
CA LEU A 49 19.20 55.64 -71.76
C LEU A 49 19.92 56.91 -72.26
N LYS A 50 20.23 57.01 -73.56
CA LYS A 50 20.99 58.12 -74.17
C LYS A 50 20.24 58.84 -75.29
N GLU A 51 19.39 58.13 -76.03
CA GLU A 51 18.70 58.65 -77.22
C GLU A 51 17.18 58.50 -77.09
N LYS A 52 16.45 59.51 -77.58
CA LYS A 52 14.97 59.51 -77.55
C LYS A 52 14.41 58.54 -78.58
N GLY A 53 13.35 57.82 -78.21
CA GLY A 53 12.63 56.87 -79.07
C GLY A 53 11.25 56.53 -78.51
N PHE A 54 10.60 55.49 -79.04
CA PHE A 54 9.32 55.00 -78.49
C PHE A 54 9.54 54.07 -77.29
N VAL A 55 8.60 54.10 -76.34
CA VAL A 55 8.58 53.20 -75.18
C VAL A 55 7.19 52.62 -75.01
N ILE A 56 7.12 51.38 -74.53
CA ILE A 56 5.89 50.79 -74.00
C ILE A 56 5.87 51.06 -72.50
N LEU A 57 4.73 51.51 -71.97
CA LEU A 57 4.61 51.91 -70.57
C LEU A 57 3.92 50.83 -69.73
N SER A 58 4.44 50.60 -68.52
CA SER A 58 3.84 49.70 -67.52
C SER A 58 3.53 50.41 -66.20
N SER A 59 2.38 50.09 -65.62
CA SER A 59 1.97 50.54 -64.28
C SER A 59 2.13 49.46 -63.19
N ALA A 60 2.67 48.29 -63.53
CA ALA A 60 2.95 47.25 -62.55
C ALA A 60 4.20 47.61 -61.72
N ALA A 61 4.10 47.50 -60.40
CA ALA A 61 5.21 47.78 -59.47
C ALA A 61 6.19 46.60 -59.33
N ASP A 62 5.80 45.43 -59.82
CA ASP A 62 6.48 44.14 -59.79
C ASP A 62 6.74 43.59 -61.22
N SER A 63 6.79 44.48 -62.21
CA SER A 63 7.02 44.07 -63.60
C SER A 63 8.42 43.51 -63.79
N HIS A 64 8.53 42.36 -64.46
CA HIS A 64 9.79 41.73 -64.83
C HIS A 64 10.20 42.04 -66.28
N SER A 65 9.47 42.93 -66.96
CA SER A 65 9.74 43.28 -68.37
C SER A 65 10.94 44.23 -68.45
N GLU A 66 11.94 43.85 -69.25
CA GLU A 66 13.09 44.70 -69.58
C GLU A 66 12.83 45.62 -70.78
N THR A 67 11.67 45.48 -71.43
CA THR A 67 11.28 46.24 -72.64
C THR A 67 10.22 47.32 -72.38
N HIS A 68 9.70 47.41 -71.15
CA HIS A 68 8.71 48.42 -70.76
C HIS A 68 9.30 49.45 -69.80
N ALA A 69 8.98 50.72 -70.00
CA ALA A 69 9.34 51.80 -69.07
C ALA A 69 8.29 51.93 -67.94
N ALA A 70 8.75 52.21 -66.72
CA ALA A 70 7.89 52.43 -65.57
C ALA A 70 7.13 53.77 -65.67
N THR A 71 5.84 53.75 -65.37
CA THR A 71 5.03 54.97 -65.23
C THR A 71 5.21 55.62 -63.85
N PRO A 72 4.90 56.93 -63.70
CA PRO A 72 4.87 57.58 -62.38
C PRO A 72 3.99 56.85 -61.35
N LYS A 73 2.94 56.16 -61.80
CA LYS A 73 2.08 55.33 -60.95
C LYS A 73 2.83 54.13 -60.37
N ALA A 74 3.59 53.40 -61.19
CA ALA A 74 4.42 52.28 -60.72
C ALA A 74 5.49 52.74 -59.73
N VAL A 75 6.15 53.88 -60.02
CA VAL A 75 7.16 54.48 -59.13
C VAL A 75 6.54 54.89 -57.79
N LYS A 76 5.36 55.51 -57.81
CA LYS A 76 4.66 55.88 -56.57
C LYS A 76 4.27 54.65 -55.75
N ALA A 77 3.76 53.59 -56.40
CA ALA A 77 3.42 52.35 -55.72
C ALA A 77 4.64 51.70 -55.07
N ALA A 78 5.78 51.63 -55.77
CA ALA A 78 7.04 51.13 -55.20
C ALA A 78 7.52 51.96 -54.00
N TYR A 79 7.41 53.29 -54.08
CA TYR A 79 7.74 54.19 -52.98
C TYR A 79 6.81 54.00 -51.77
N ASP A 80 5.51 53.84 -52.00
CA ASP A 80 4.55 53.59 -50.92
C ASP A 80 4.81 52.23 -50.24
N PHE A 81 5.12 51.17 -51.00
CA PHE A 81 5.53 49.88 -50.43
C PHE A 81 6.81 50.00 -49.60
N ALA A 82 7.81 50.74 -50.08
CA ALA A 82 9.04 50.99 -49.34
C ALA A 82 8.78 51.76 -48.03
N ASN A 83 7.91 52.77 -48.06
CA ASN A 83 7.51 53.51 -46.87
C ASN A 83 6.76 52.65 -45.86
N VAL A 84 5.85 51.79 -46.31
CA VAL A 84 5.16 50.82 -45.44
C VAL A 84 6.16 49.88 -44.78
N ALA A 85 7.13 49.35 -45.54
CA ALA A 85 8.17 48.49 -45.00
C ALA A 85 9.05 49.22 -43.97
N ASN A 86 9.45 50.46 -44.25
CA ASN A 86 10.22 51.29 -43.32
C ASN A 86 9.46 51.58 -42.03
N ASN A 87 8.17 51.92 -42.13
CA ASN A 87 7.30 52.15 -40.98
C ASN A 87 7.09 50.86 -40.17
N ASN A 88 6.95 49.71 -40.84
CA ASN A 88 6.87 48.41 -40.18
C ASN A 88 8.16 48.09 -39.41
N ALA A 89 9.33 48.30 -40.03
CA ALA A 89 10.62 48.10 -39.40
C ALA A 89 10.80 48.97 -38.14
N ASN A 90 10.43 50.25 -38.21
CA ASN A 90 10.49 51.17 -37.07
C ASN A 90 9.49 50.81 -35.95
N GLY A 91 8.42 50.07 -36.24
CA GLY A 91 7.42 49.60 -35.28
C GLY A 91 7.71 48.24 -34.64
N ARG A 92 8.80 47.55 -35.01
CA ARG A 92 9.13 46.20 -34.50
C ARG A 92 9.45 46.13 -33.01
N VAL A 93 9.77 47.26 -32.38
CA VAL A 93 9.79 47.39 -30.92
C VAL A 93 8.54 48.17 -30.53
N PRO A 94 7.44 47.50 -30.12
CA PRO A 94 6.23 48.20 -29.77
C PRO A 94 6.47 49.07 -28.53
N SER A 95 6.22 50.37 -28.63
CA SER A 95 6.41 51.36 -27.56
C SER A 95 5.61 51.08 -26.28
N GLY A 96 4.63 50.17 -26.35
CA GLY A 96 3.86 49.68 -25.19
C GLY A 96 4.47 48.48 -24.46
N ARG A 97 5.51 47.83 -25.00
CA ARG A 97 6.15 46.69 -24.34
C ARG A 97 7.06 47.20 -23.22
N LYS A 98 6.92 46.58 -22.06
CA LYS A 98 7.71 46.88 -20.86
C LYS A 98 8.52 45.66 -20.45
N VAL A 99 9.76 45.88 -20.00
CA VAL A 99 10.52 44.90 -19.21
C VAL A 99 10.37 45.32 -17.77
N ASN A 100 9.61 44.54 -17.02
CA ASN A 100 9.45 44.73 -15.59
C ASN A 100 8.97 46.15 -15.20
N GLY A 101 7.92 46.62 -15.88
CA GLY A 101 7.34 47.95 -15.68
C GLY A 101 8.05 49.10 -16.43
N LYS A 102 9.29 48.90 -16.91
CA LYS A 102 10.09 49.92 -17.63
C LYS A 102 9.88 49.82 -19.14
N ALA A 103 9.66 50.93 -19.82
CA ALA A 103 9.41 50.96 -21.27
C ALA A 103 10.67 50.60 -22.08
N LEU A 104 10.49 49.92 -23.22
CA LEU A 104 11.56 49.59 -24.18
C LEU A 104 11.90 50.76 -25.12
N SER A 105 12.16 51.94 -24.55
CA SER A 105 12.55 53.15 -25.30
C SER A 105 14.05 53.44 -25.25
N GLU A 106 14.77 52.89 -24.27
CA GLU A 106 16.20 53.05 -24.03
C GLU A 106 16.76 51.80 -23.32
N ASP A 107 18.04 51.80 -22.97
CA ASP A 107 18.68 50.73 -22.21
C ASP A 107 18.03 50.53 -20.82
N ILE A 108 17.60 49.30 -20.54
CA ILE A 108 16.93 48.96 -19.29
C ILE A 108 17.92 48.41 -18.27
N HIS A 109 18.14 49.17 -17.19
CA HIS A 109 18.88 48.72 -16.02
C HIS A 109 17.90 48.23 -14.94
N LEU A 110 17.92 46.93 -14.64
CA LEU A 110 17.11 46.33 -13.57
C LEU A 110 17.89 46.33 -12.25
N LYS A 111 17.20 46.66 -11.16
CA LYS A 111 17.66 46.48 -9.78
C LYS A 111 16.98 45.26 -9.18
N ALA A 112 17.52 44.76 -8.07
CA ALA A 112 16.96 43.61 -7.37
C ALA A 112 15.47 43.80 -7.02
N SER A 113 15.09 45.03 -6.62
CA SER A 113 13.70 45.39 -6.33
C SER A 113 12.77 45.35 -7.54
N ASP A 114 13.28 45.49 -8.76
CA ASP A 114 12.42 45.38 -9.93
C ASP A 114 11.95 43.91 -10.06
N VAL A 115 12.80 42.92 -9.75
CA VAL A 115 12.52 41.48 -9.92
C VAL A 115 12.12 40.76 -8.62
N ASP A 116 11.66 41.50 -7.61
CA ASP A 116 11.34 40.97 -6.27
C ASP A 116 12.46 40.12 -5.65
N ALA A 117 13.71 40.50 -5.91
CA ALA A 117 14.90 39.85 -5.36
C ALA A 117 15.55 40.68 -4.25
N TYR A 118 16.23 40.00 -3.33
CA TYR A 118 17.12 40.66 -2.38
C TYR A 118 18.35 41.19 -3.08
N ASN A 119 18.74 42.41 -2.73
CA ASN A 119 20.03 42.92 -3.15
C ASN A 119 21.18 42.27 -2.35
N LYS A 120 22.41 42.51 -2.79
CA LYS A 120 23.61 41.94 -2.16
C LYS A 120 23.71 42.29 -0.67
N ILE A 121 23.37 43.52 -0.29
CA ILE A 121 23.45 43.99 1.10
C ILE A 121 22.46 43.24 1.99
N GLU A 122 21.22 43.09 1.53
CA GLU A 122 20.18 42.34 2.26
C GLU A 122 20.55 40.86 2.40
N THR A 123 21.10 40.27 1.33
CA THR A 123 21.58 38.88 1.34
C THR A 123 22.72 38.72 2.34
N ASP A 124 23.72 39.58 2.29
CA ASP A 124 24.87 39.55 3.20
C ASP A 124 24.43 39.73 4.66
N ALA A 125 23.48 40.63 4.93
CA ALA A 125 22.92 40.85 6.26
C ALA A 125 22.25 39.58 6.82
N ARG A 126 21.41 38.92 6.02
CA ARG A 126 20.75 37.66 6.40
C ARG A 126 21.74 36.52 6.65
N VAL A 127 22.76 36.40 5.79
CA VAL A 127 23.82 35.40 5.96
C VAL A 127 24.62 35.64 7.24
N ASN A 128 24.92 36.91 7.55
CA ASN A 128 25.65 37.25 8.77
C ASN A 128 24.82 37.03 10.03
N ASP A 129 23.52 37.33 10.01
CA ASP A 129 22.60 36.99 11.11
C ASP A 129 22.56 35.47 11.34
N ALA A 130 22.41 34.68 10.27
CA ALA A 130 22.44 33.23 10.37
C ALA A 130 23.76 32.70 10.94
N LYS A 131 24.91 33.26 10.52
CA LYS A 131 26.23 32.93 11.10
C LYS A 131 26.32 33.31 12.57
N ALA A 132 25.77 34.45 12.96
CA ALA A 132 25.76 34.89 14.36
C ALA A 132 24.90 33.97 15.23
N GLN A 133 23.71 33.59 14.76
CA GLN A 133 22.84 32.63 15.43
C GLN A 133 23.51 31.25 15.55
N ALA A 134 24.17 30.77 14.48
CA ALA A 134 24.92 29.52 14.52
C ALA A 134 26.07 29.57 15.53
N LYS A 135 26.82 30.68 15.58
CA LYS A 135 27.87 30.88 16.58
C LYS A 135 27.29 30.88 18.00
N ALA A 136 26.19 31.60 18.24
CA ALA A 136 25.54 31.64 19.54
C ALA A 136 25.05 30.25 19.99
N ALA A 137 24.54 29.44 19.06
CA ALA A 137 24.16 28.06 19.34
C ALA A 137 25.36 27.18 19.72
N ASN A 138 26.49 27.30 19.01
CA ASN A 138 27.73 26.59 19.34
C ASN A 138 28.29 27.02 20.70
N ASP A 139 28.39 28.33 20.94
CA ASP A 139 28.87 28.87 22.23
C ASP A 139 27.99 28.38 23.40
N ASN A 140 26.67 28.30 23.20
CA ASN A 140 25.75 27.75 24.18
C ASN A 140 25.98 26.24 24.41
N ALA A 141 26.19 25.46 23.34
CA ALA A 141 26.47 24.03 23.44
C ALA A 141 27.78 23.77 24.19
N ASP A 142 28.84 24.48 23.84
CA ASP A 142 30.16 24.40 24.48
C ASP A 142 30.10 24.84 25.96
N GLY A 143 29.19 25.75 26.30
CA GLY A 143 28.96 26.21 27.67
C GLY A 143 28.11 25.30 28.58
N ARG A 144 27.53 24.19 28.07
CA ARG A 144 26.61 23.33 28.86
C ARG A 144 27.30 22.55 29.98
N VAL A 145 28.61 22.35 29.91
CA VAL A 145 29.39 21.78 31.01
C VAL A 145 30.12 22.95 31.71
N PRO A 146 29.63 23.43 32.86
CA PRO A 146 30.22 24.59 33.50
C PRO A 146 31.66 24.28 33.95
N ALA A 147 32.64 24.98 33.38
CA ALA A 147 34.07 24.78 33.67
C ALA A 147 34.45 25.00 35.15
N GLY A 148 33.57 25.63 35.94
CA GLY A 148 33.75 25.86 37.37
C GLY A 148 33.12 24.79 38.28
N ARG A 149 32.41 23.79 37.75
CA ARG A 149 31.83 22.72 38.56
C ARG A 149 32.79 21.53 38.65
N ASN A 150 32.95 21.04 39.87
CA ASN A 150 33.67 19.80 40.14
C ASN A 150 32.69 18.71 40.62
N VAL A 151 33.06 17.45 40.41
CA VAL A 151 32.48 16.30 41.12
C VAL A 151 33.52 15.87 42.12
N ASN A 152 33.25 16.18 43.39
CA ASN A 152 34.09 15.76 44.50
C ASN A 152 35.56 16.24 44.35
N GLY A 153 35.72 17.52 44.01
CA GLY A 153 37.03 18.15 43.79
C GLY A 153 37.66 17.92 42.40
N LYS A 154 37.13 17.01 41.57
CA LYS A 154 37.62 16.75 40.20
C LYS A 154 36.85 17.58 39.17
N ALA A 155 37.55 18.28 38.28
CA ALA A 155 36.95 19.15 37.26
C ALA A 155 36.20 18.34 36.18
N LEU A 156 35.10 18.89 35.65
CA LEU A 156 34.29 18.31 34.59
C LEU A 156 34.85 18.57 33.17
N ASN A 157 36.15 18.36 32.97
CA ASN A 157 36.81 18.54 31.66
C ASN A 157 37.21 17.24 30.97
N ALA A 158 36.93 16.10 31.60
CA ALA A 158 37.12 14.73 31.10
C ALA A 158 36.26 13.76 31.93
N ASP A 159 36.35 12.46 31.63
CA ASP A 159 35.73 11.41 32.42
C ASP A 159 36.22 11.43 33.88
N ILE A 160 35.29 11.29 34.83
CA ILE A 160 35.57 11.32 36.26
C ILE A 160 35.51 9.91 36.86
N ALA A 161 36.65 9.42 37.34
CA ALA A 161 36.72 8.23 38.19
C ALA A 161 36.79 8.64 39.67
N LEU A 162 35.85 8.15 40.47
CA LEU A 162 35.85 8.32 41.93
C LEU A 162 36.29 7.03 42.61
N ASN A 163 37.13 7.15 43.63
CA ASN A 163 37.48 6.07 44.53
C ASN A 163 36.80 6.26 45.91
N ALA A 164 36.97 5.29 46.80
CA ALA A 164 36.37 5.31 48.13
C ALA A 164 36.81 6.54 48.96
N ALA A 165 38.07 6.97 48.82
CA ALA A 165 38.59 8.14 49.52
C ALA A 165 37.95 9.44 49.01
N ASP A 166 37.71 9.56 47.70
CA ASP A 166 37.02 10.72 47.15
C ASP A 166 35.66 10.89 47.87
N VAL A 167 34.86 9.84 48.02
CA VAL A 167 33.49 9.92 48.60
C VAL A 167 33.42 9.76 50.12
N GLY A 168 34.54 9.75 50.83
CA GLY A 168 34.58 9.55 52.28
C GLY A 168 34.08 8.17 52.74
N ALA A 169 34.14 7.16 51.87
CA ALA A 169 33.75 5.80 52.16
C ALA A 169 34.97 4.92 52.47
N TYR A 170 34.75 3.80 53.16
CA TYR A 170 35.76 2.76 53.26
C TYR A 170 35.83 1.97 51.96
N ASN A 171 37.04 1.64 51.54
CA ASN A 171 37.21 0.69 50.47
C ASN A 171 36.83 -0.73 50.93
N LYS A 172 36.72 -1.65 49.97
CA LYS A 172 36.34 -3.04 50.24
C LYS A 172 37.26 -3.69 51.29
N GLY A 173 38.58 -3.54 51.15
CA GLY A 173 39.54 -4.13 52.09
C GLY A 173 39.41 -3.57 53.50
N GLU A 174 39.24 -2.26 53.63
CA GLU A 174 38.99 -1.57 54.91
C GLU A 174 37.68 -2.01 55.59
N THR A 175 36.64 -2.27 54.79
CA THR A 175 35.36 -2.80 55.29
C THR A 175 35.53 -4.24 55.77
N ASP A 176 36.20 -5.06 54.96
CA ASP A 176 36.46 -6.47 55.28
C ASP A 176 37.30 -6.60 56.57
N ILE A 177 38.31 -5.75 56.76
CA ILE A 177 39.11 -5.69 58.00
C ILE A 177 38.21 -5.43 59.21
N ARG A 178 37.41 -4.35 59.19
CA ARG A 178 36.54 -3.99 60.31
C ARG A 178 35.50 -5.06 60.64
N VAL A 179 34.92 -5.67 59.61
CA VAL A 179 33.95 -6.77 59.78
C VAL A 179 34.61 -7.98 60.43
N ASN A 180 35.84 -8.32 60.01
CA ASN A 180 36.56 -9.45 60.57
C ASN A 180 37.03 -9.19 62.01
N GLU A 181 37.47 -7.98 62.35
CA GLU A 181 37.75 -7.56 63.73
C GLU A 181 36.51 -7.69 64.61
N ALA A 182 35.35 -7.21 64.14
CA ALA A 182 34.09 -7.34 64.87
C ALA A 182 33.67 -8.80 65.07
N LYS A 183 33.82 -9.66 64.04
CA LYS A 183 33.57 -11.11 64.16
C LYS A 183 34.51 -11.77 65.15
N ALA A 184 35.79 -11.42 65.13
CA ALA A 184 36.77 -11.96 66.06
C ALA A 184 36.44 -11.59 67.51
N LEU A 185 36.08 -10.32 67.76
CA LEU A 185 35.64 -9.86 69.08
C LEU A 185 34.35 -10.57 69.54
N ALA A 186 33.37 -10.73 68.66
CA ALA A 186 32.13 -11.43 68.97
C ALA A 186 32.38 -12.91 69.32
N ASN A 187 33.24 -13.59 68.56
CA ASN A 187 33.62 -14.98 68.82
C ASN A 187 34.37 -15.12 70.14
N ALA A 188 35.29 -14.20 70.47
CA ALA A 188 35.99 -14.18 71.75
C ALA A 188 35.03 -14.00 72.94
N ARG A 189 33.96 -13.21 72.79
CA ARG A 189 32.97 -12.98 73.87
C ARG A 189 31.94 -14.11 74.03
N LEU A 190 31.87 -15.05 73.08
CA LEU A 190 30.85 -16.12 73.03
C LEU A 190 31.46 -17.52 73.05
N GLU A 191 32.75 -17.65 73.35
CA GLU A 191 33.46 -18.93 73.31
C GLU A 191 33.01 -19.87 74.44
N LYS A 192 32.21 -20.88 74.08
CA LYS A 192 31.58 -21.83 75.04
C LYS A 192 32.58 -22.55 75.95
N ASN A 193 33.81 -22.72 75.50
CA ASN A 193 34.87 -23.41 76.25
C ASN A 193 35.44 -22.55 77.39
N GLN A 194 35.14 -21.24 77.42
CA GLN A 194 35.52 -20.31 78.47
C GLN A 194 34.37 -19.90 79.40
N ASN A 195 33.09 -20.08 79.01
CA ASN A 195 31.91 -19.59 79.75
C ASN A 195 31.58 -20.29 81.09
N GLY A 196 32.56 -20.35 82.00
CA GLY A 196 32.45 -20.93 83.33
C GLY A 196 33.80 -21.10 84.06
N ALA A 197 34.93 -20.94 83.35
CA ALA A 197 36.27 -20.97 83.96
C ALA A 197 36.61 -19.67 84.71
N ASP A 198 36.03 -18.55 84.26
CA ASP A 198 36.18 -17.20 84.82
C ASP A 198 35.14 -16.87 85.90
N ILE A 199 34.27 -17.83 86.29
CA ILE A 199 33.41 -17.70 87.47
C ILE A 199 34.19 -18.24 88.68
N PRO A 200 34.72 -17.38 89.58
CA PRO A 200 35.63 -17.84 90.63
C PRO A 200 34.95 -18.73 91.67
N ASP A 201 33.61 -18.64 91.79
CA ASP A 201 32.79 -19.50 92.62
C ASP A 201 31.44 -19.82 91.91
N PRO A 202 31.38 -20.93 91.16
CA PRO A 202 30.18 -21.32 90.43
C PRO A 202 28.96 -21.61 91.32
N LYS A 203 29.17 -22.05 92.57
CA LYS A 203 28.06 -22.29 93.51
C LYS A 203 27.44 -20.98 93.96
N ARG A 204 28.28 -20.04 94.40
CA ARG A 204 27.84 -18.69 94.80
C ARG A 204 27.17 -17.95 93.65
N PHE A 205 27.64 -18.16 92.42
CA PHE A 205 27.03 -17.60 91.23
C PHE A 205 25.59 -18.12 91.01
N VAL A 206 25.37 -19.43 91.11
CA VAL A 206 24.02 -20.04 91.01
C VAL A 206 23.10 -19.59 92.15
N GLU A 207 23.63 -19.44 93.36
CA GLU A 207 22.90 -18.89 94.52
C GLU A 207 22.49 -17.43 94.29
N ASN A 208 23.39 -16.58 93.77
CA ASN A 208 23.12 -15.18 93.49
C ASN A 208 22.09 -14.98 92.35
N LEU A 209 21.99 -15.93 91.43
CA LEU A 209 20.94 -15.96 90.41
C LEU A 209 19.58 -16.44 90.94
N GLY A 210 19.51 -16.87 92.21
CA GLY A 210 18.28 -17.40 92.82
C GLY A 210 17.88 -18.80 92.32
N LEU A 211 18.80 -19.53 91.67
CA LEU A 211 18.51 -20.80 91.00
C LEU A 211 18.79 -22.05 91.85
N ALA A 212 19.17 -21.86 93.12
CA ALA A 212 19.54 -22.96 94.02
C ALA A 212 18.44 -24.02 94.15
N ASP A 213 17.18 -23.59 94.31
CA ASP A 213 16.04 -24.50 94.45
C ASP A 213 15.70 -25.22 93.14
N THR A 214 15.85 -24.56 92.00
CA THR A 214 15.63 -25.15 90.68
C THR A 214 16.62 -26.28 90.40
N VAL A 215 17.89 -26.11 90.77
CA VAL A 215 18.92 -27.14 90.63
C VAL A 215 18.62 -28.37 91.51
N ASN A 216 18.11 -28.15 92.72
CA ASN A 216 17.70 -29.24 93.61
C ASN A 216 16.48 -30.02 93.09
N GLN A 217 15.48 -29.33 92.56
CA GLN A 217 14.30 -29.98 91.96
C GLN A 217 14.65 -30.82 90.73
N ALA A 218 15.57 -30.35 89.88
CA ALA A 218 16.02 -31.09 88.71
C ALA A 218 16.75 -32.41 89.07
N ARG A 219 17.32 -32.52 90.27
CA ARG A 219 18.08 -33.70 90.73
C ARG A 219 17.20 -34.94 90.96
N ASN A 220 15.88 -34.78 91.11
CA ASN A 220 14.91 -35.85 91.38
C ASN A 220 13.80 -35.96 90.31
N ALA A 221 13.96 -35.32 89.15
CA ALA A 221 12.95 -35.33 88.08
C ALA A 221 13.04 -36.60 87.21
N TYR A 222 11.89 -37.09 86.72
CA TYR A 222 11.85 -38.23 85.80
C TYR A 222 12.41 -37.85 84.41
N PRO A 223 13.37 -38.60 83.84
CA PRO A 223 14.07 -38.19 82.62
C PRO A 223 13.18 -38.28 81.37
N LYS A 224 13.30 -37.29 80.47
CA LYS A 224 12.60 -37.27 79.16
C LYS A 224 13.01 -38.40 78.20
N THR A 225 14.06 -39.15 78.52
CA THR A 225 14.55 -40.28 77.73
C THR A 225 13.86 -41.62 78.06
N GLY A 226 12.94 -41.63 79.04
CA GLY A 226 12.28 -42.84 79.52
C GLY A 226 13.02 -43.55 80.66
N GLY A 227 12.36 -44.54 81.26
CA GLY A 227 12.82 -45.33 82.42
C GLY A 227 11.74 -46.30 82.91
N LEU A 228 12.02 -47.03 84.00
CA LEU A 228 11.03 -47.85 84.71
C LEU A 228 10.52 -47.09 85.94
N VAL A 229 9.19 -46.87 86.03
CA VAL A 229 8.55 -46.41 87.27
C VAL A 229 8.26 -47.64 88.12
N SER A 230 9.05 -47.86 89.17
CA SER A 230 8.84 -48.95 90.12
C SER A 230 7.81 -48.55 91.18
N GLY A 231 6.52 -48.73 90.86
CA GLY A 231 5.39 -48.43 91.76
C GLY A 231 4.05 -48.28 91.01
N ASN A 232 2.95 -48.06 91.75
CA ASN A 232 1.64 -47.76 91.15
C ASN A 232 1.64 -46.36 90.52
N VAL A 233 1.03 -46.22 89.34
CA VAL A 233 0.82 -44.94 88.65
C VAL A 233 -0.67 -44.67 88.55
N ASP A 234 -1.19 -43.77 89.39
CA ASP A 234 -2.55 -43.23 89.26
C ASP A 234 -2.53 -42.02 88.31
N ALA A 235 -2.93 -42.23 87.05
CA ALA A 235 -3.08 -41.15 86.07
C ALA A 235 -4.55 -40.70 86.01
N THR A 236 -4.82 -39.45 86.41
CA THR A 236 -6.18 -38.87 86.41
C THR A 236 -6.58 -38.22 85.08
N GLY A 237 -5.85 -38.53 83.99
CA GLY A 237 -6.04 -37.95 82.65
C GLY A 237 -5.67 -38.90 81.50
N PHE A 238 -5.39 -38.36 80.30
CA PHE A 238 -5.08 -39.16 79.12
C PHE A 238 -3.66 -39.78 79.17
N ILE A 239 -3.55 -41.05 78.82
CA ILE A 239 -2.27 -41.71 78.51
C ILE A 239 -2.22 -41.93 76.98
N SER A 240 -1.24 -41.34 76.30
CA SER A 240 -1.02 -41.50 74.85
C SER A 240 0.33 -42.14 74.55
N GLY A 241 0.36 -43.21 73.75
CA GLY A 241 1.58 -43.87 73.29
C GLY A 241 1.43 -44.46 71.88
N SER A 242 2.54 -44.63 71.15
CA SER A 242 2.56 -45.14 69.77
C SER A 242 2.20 -46.62 69.63
N GLY A 243 1.99 -47.32 70.75
CA GLY A 243 1.46 -48.68 70.80
C GLY A 243 1.06 -49.01 72.23
N VAL A 244 -0.24 -49.23 72.45
CA VAL A 244 -0.74 -49.87 73.66
C VAL A 244 -0.80 -51.36 73.35
N TYR A 245 0.12 -52.13 73.92
CA TYR A 245 0.14 -53.59 73.78
C TYR A 245 -0.54 -54.19 75.00
N GLU A 246 -1.76 -54.70 74.81
CA GLU A 246 -2.45 -55.50 75.83
C GLU A 246 -2.11 -56.98 75.66
N SER A 247 -1.74 -57.63 76.76
CA SER A 247 -1.62 -59.09 76.83
C SER A 247 -3.01 -59.67 77.11
N GLY A 248 -3.68 -60.31 76.12
CA GLY A 248 -4.93 -61.06 76.42
C GLY A 248 -6.05 -61.21 75.37
N GLY A 249 -6.01 -60.60 74.17
CA GLY A 249 -6.81 -61.07 73.01
C GLY A 249 -8.30 -60.65 72.85
N GLN A 250 -8.64 -59.35 72.86
CA GLN A 250 -9.89 -58.83 72.25
C GLN A 250 -9.61 -57.75 71.17
N ARG A 251 -10.48 -57.64 70.15
CA ARG A 251 -10.19 -57.08 68.80
C ARG A 251 -10.64 -55.62 68.62
N VAL A 252 -9.82 -54.79 67.94
CA VAL A 252 -10.17 -53.43 67.47
C VAL A 252 -9.79 -53.29 65.97
N TYR A 253 -10.68 -52.74 65.12
CA TYR A 253 -10.39 -52.48 63.69
C TYR A 253 -9.50 -51.24 63.52
N SER A 254 -8.54 -51.31 62.59
CA SER A 254 -7.54 -50.25 62.37
C SER A 254 -7.11 -50.17 60.90
N PRO A 255 -6.36 -49.14 60.49
CA PRO A 255 -5.82 -49.02 59.13
C PRO A 255 -4.95 -50.20 58.66
N ASN A 256 -4.42 -51.02 59.58
CA ASN A 256 -3.64 -52.22 59.26
C ASN A 256 -4.48 -53.52 59.33
N ASN A 257 -5.76 -53.42 59.68
CA ASN A 257 -6.71 -54.53 59.77
C ASN A 257 -8.08 -54.06 59.21
N LYS A 258 -8.11 -53.73 57.91
CA LYS A 258 -9.28 -53.18 57.21
C LYS A 258 -10.28 -54.28 56.79
N PRO A 259 -11.60 -54.03 56.75
CA PRO A 259 -12.58 -54.97 56.20
C PRO A 259 -12.42 -55.13 54.68
N LYS A 260 -12.87 -56.26 54.13
CA LYS A 260 -12.81 -56.52 52.68
C LYS A 260 -13.96 -55.81 51.92
N PRO A 261 -13.77 -55.41 50.64
CA PRO A 261 -14.79 -54.64 49.89
C PRO A 261 -16.13 -55.34 49.65
N ASP A 262 -16.14 -56.66 49.55
CA ASP A 262 -17.34 -57.51 49.46
C ASP A 262 -18.16 -57.50 50.76
N GLU A 263 -17.52 -57.29 51.91
CA GLU A 263 -18.19 -57.13 53.21
C GLU A 263 -18.92 -55.77 53.34
N ILE A 264 -18.73 -54.82 52.41
CA ILE A 264 -19.28 -53.45 52.48
C ILE A 264 -19.96 -52.92 51.19
N GLY A 265 -20.09 -53.74 50.12
CA GLY A 265 -20.86 -53.38 48.91
C GLY A 265 -20.28 -52.26 48.04
N ALA A 266 -18.94 -52.12 47.96
CA ALA A 266 -18.28 -51.04 47.23
C ALA A 266 -17.74 -51.46 45.84
N TYR A 267 -17.91 -50.61 44.80
CA TYR A 267 -17.34 -50.82 43.46
C TYR A 267 -15.86 -50.38 43.35
N PRO A 268 -15.02 -51.03 42.51
CA PRO A 268 -13.60 -50.70 42.34
C PRO A 268 -13.40 -49.34 41.67
N LYS A 269 -12.46 -48.54 42.18
CA LYS A 269 -12.12 -47.21 41.60
C LYS A 269 -11.17 -47.26 40.39
N THR A 270 -10.58 -48.41 40.08
CA THR A 270 -9.65 -48.57 38.95
C THR A 270 -9.73 -49.98 38.35
N GLY A 271 -10.24 -50.09 37.12
CA GLY A 271 -10.27 -51.32 36.33
C GLY A 271 -11.29 -52.37 36.81
N GLY A 272 -11.82 -53.14 35.86
CA GLY A 272 -12.79 -54.22 36.11
C GLY A 272 -13.79 -54.37 34.96
N VAL A 273 -14.50 -55.49 34.95
CA VAL A 273 -15.67 -55.71 34.09
C VAL A 273 -16.90 -55.59 34.98
N VAL A 274 -17.82 -54.69 34.63
CA VAL A 274 -19.15 -54.65 35.23
C VAL A 274 -20.06 -55.46 34.31
N ASP A 275 -20.48 -56.64 34.78
CA ASP A 275 -21.35 -57.54 34.03
C ASP A 275 -22.81 -57.19 34.34
N GLY A 276 -23.37 -56.22 33.61
CA GLY A 276 -24.72 -55.69 33.79
C GLY A 276 -24.91 -54.27 33.22
N ASP A 277 -26.16 -53.79 33.20
CA ASP A 277 -26.48 -52.45 32.70
C ASP A 277 -25.85 -51.35 33.58
N VAL A 278 -25.07 -50.47 32.96
CA VAL A 278 -24.47 -49.30 33.64
C VAL A 278 -25.28 -48.05 33.30
N SER A 279 -26.10 -47.58 34.24
CA SER A 279 -26.75 -46.27 34.14
C SER A 279 -25.88 -45.19 34.78
N ALA A 280 -25.30 -44.28 34.00
CA ALA A 280 -24.55 -43.13 34.51
C ALA A 280 -25.40 -41.86 34.48
N ARG A 281 -25.57 -41.21 35.63
CA ARG A 281 -26.19 -39.88 35.74
C ARG A 281 -25.08 -38.84 35.88
N ILE A 282 -24.85 -38.05 34.84
CA ILE A 282 -23.82 -37.01 34.86
C ILE A 282 -24.34 -35.78 35.60
N VAL A 283 -23.66 -35.43 36.70
CA VAL A 283 -23.98 -34.23 37.51
C VAL A 283 -23.06 -33.05 37.12
N SER A 284 -21.86 -33.32 36.61
CA SER A 284 -20.98 -32.35 35.94
C SER A 284 -19.95 -33.06 35.04
N GLY A 285 -19.62 -32.51 33.87
CA GLY A 285 -18.63 -33.05 32.94
C GLY A 285 -19.23 -33.73 31.71
N HIS A 286 -18.39 -34.43 30.94
CA HIS A 286 -18.74 -35.09 29.69
C HIS A 286 -19.60 -36.35 29.89
N ALA A 287 -20.51 -36.65 28.96
CA ALA A 287 -21.50 -37.71 29.16
C ALA A 287 -20.94 -39.13 29.01
N LEU A 288 -20.04 -39.34 28.05
CA LEU A 288 -19.28 -40.57 27.93
C LEU A 288 -17.99 -40.29 27.15
N LEU A 289 -16.85 -40.77 27.67
CA LEU A 289 -15.54 -40.57 27.06
C LEU A 289 -14.86 -41.91 26.80
N ALA A 290 -14.85 -42.34 25.54
CA ALA A 290 -14.16 -43.55 25.12
C ALA A 290 -12.74 -43.19 24.64
N LYS A 291 -11.76 -43.37 25.52
CA LYS A 291 -10.33 -43.20 25.20
C LYS A 291 -9.75 -44.53 24.70
N LEU A 292 -9.07 -44.49 23.57
CA LEU A 292 -8.25 -45.61 23.12
C LEU A 292 -6.84 -45.43 23.72
N GLY A 293 -6.67 -45.94 24.94
CA GLY A 293 -5.40 -45.86 25.69
C GLY A 293 -5.01 -44.44 26.07
N ASN A 294 -3.71 -44.11 25.96
CA ASN A 294 -3.15 -42.79 26.30
C ASN A 294 -3.23 -41.78 25.13
N SER A 295 -3.99 -42.05 24.08
CA SER A 295 -4.14 -41.15 22.94
C SER A 295 -4.94 -39.89 23.33
N PRO A 296 -4.58 -38.70 22.81
CA PRO A 296 -5.45 -37.52 22.90
C PRO A 296 -6.74 -37.69 22.07
N ASP A 297 -6.76 -38.65 21.14
CA ASP A 297 -7.88 -38.93 20.27
C ASP A 297 -8.94 -39.74 21.01
N HIS A 298 -10.19 -39.32 20.85
CA HIS A 298 -11.31 -39.95 21.53
C HIS A 298 -12.60 -39.72 20.74
N LEU A 299 -13.56 -40.61 20.99
CA LEU A 299 -14.95 -40.37 20.62
C LEU A 299 -15.66 -39.76 21.83
N HIS A 300 -16.38 -38.67 21.58
CA HIS A 300 -17.05 -37.89 22.61
C HIS A 300 -18.53 -37.74 22.29
N ILE A 301 -19.38 -38.04 23.28
CA ILE A 301 -20.81 -37.72 23.26
C ILE A 301 -21.09 -36.69 24.34
N GLU A 302 -21.64 -35.54 23.97
CA GLU A 302 -21.95 -34.45 24.89
C GLU A 302 -23.26 -33.74 24.53
N LEU A 303 -23.92 -33.18 25.55
CA LEU A 303 -24.98 -32.20 25.38
C LEU A 303 -24.37 -30.80 25.46
N VAL A 304 -24.25 -30.11 24.34
CA VAL A 304 -23.73 -28.73 24.29
C VAL A 304 -24.94 -27.80 24.15
N ASN A 305 -25.18 -26.95 25.14
CA ASN A 305 -26.31 -26.00 25.17
C ASN A 305 -27.70 -26.64 24.92
N GLY A 306 -27.88 -27.93 25.28
CA GLY A 306 -29.14 -28.65 25.14
C GLY A 306 -29.31 -29.45 23.84
N GLU A 307 -28.31 -29.44 22.95
CA GLU A 307 -28.28 -30.24 21.71
C GLU A 307 -27.27 -31.39 21.85
N GLY A 308 -27.56 -32.53 21.23
CA GLY A 308 -26.66 -33.69 21.25
C GLY A 308 -25.58 -33.54 20.19
N HIS A 309 -24.33 -33.80 20.53
CA HIS A 309 -23.23 -33.78 19.57
C HIS A 309 -22.49 -35.12 19.55
N LEU A 310 -22.11 -35.55 18.35
CA LEU A 310 -21.09 -36.56 18.14
C LEU A 310 -19.84 -35.86 17.63
N LEU A 311 -18.82 -35.81 18.48
CA LEU A 311 -17.58 -35.11 18.20
C LEU A 311 -16.44 -36.11 18.04
N HIS A 312 -15.66 -35.96 16.97
CA HIS A 312 -14.40 -36.68 16.79
C HIS A 312 -13.24 -35.70 16.88
N LYS A 313 -12.32 -35.99 17.81
CA LYS A 313 -11.08 -35.25 17.99
C LYS A 313 -9.92 -36.10 17.54
N GLN A 314 -9.12 -35.56 16.63
CA GLN A 314 -7.89 -36.17 16.13
C GLN A 314 -6.75 -35.18 16.26
N ALA A 315 -5.62 -35.61 16.83
CA ALA A 315 -4.43 -34.79 17.06
C ALA A 315 -4.71 -33.45 17.77
N GLY A 316 -5.69 -33.43 18.68
CA GLY A 316 -6.05 -32.24 19.44
C GLY A 316 -6.96 -31.24 18.71
N GLN A 317 -7.31 -31.47 17.44
CA GLN A 317 -8.28 -30.65 16.70
C GLN A 317 -9.59 -31.41 16.46
N TRP A 318 -10.69 -30.67 16.41
CA TRP A 318 -11.99 -31.24 16.05
C TRP A 318 -12.02 -31.48 14.54
N VAL A 319 -12.13 -32.73 14.14
CA VAL A 319 -12.14 -33.13 12.72
C VAL A 319 -13.54 -33.49 12.23
N ALA A 320 -14.46 -33.76 13.16
CA ALA A 320 -15.89 -33.83 12.86
C ALA A 320 -16.71 -33.32 14.07
N ASP A 321 -17.68 -32.46 13.78
CA ASP A 321 -18.73 -32.03 14.70
C ASP A 321 -20.08 -32.31 14.02
N VAL A 322 -20.63 -33.49 14.30
CA VAL A 322 -21.94 -33.87 13.81
C VAL A 322 -22.96 -33.42 14.85
N LYS A 323 -23.61 -32.30 14.56
CA LYS A 323 -24.72 -31.79 15.36
C LYS A 323 -25.91 -32.72 15.19
N ILE A 324 -26.43 -33.25 16.29
CA ILE A 324 -27.66 -34.02 16.31
C ILE A 324 -28.79 -33.06 16.71
N PRO A 325 -29.64 -32.61 15.77
CA PRO A 325 -30.69 -31.64 16.08
C PRO A 325 -31.69 -32.20 17.09
N ASN A 326 -32.20 -31.32 17.94
CA ASN A 326 -33.18 -31.69 18.95
C ASN A 326 -34.51 -32.12 18.31
N ARG A 327 -34.93 -33.34 18.69
CA ARG A 327 -36.28 -33.92 18.68
C ARG A 327 -37.14 -33.94 17.41
N PHE A 328 -36.76 -33.40 16.25
CA PHE A 328 -37.60 -33.50 15.03
C PHE A 328 -36.91 -33.63 13.64
N GLY A 329 -35.74 -34.29 13.53
CA GLY A 329 -35.18 -34.83 12.25
C GLY A 329 -34.67 -33.77 11.25
N TYR A 330 -33.49 -33.84 10.63
CA TYR A 330 -32.70 -34.95 10.09
C TYR A 330 -31.19 -34.65 10.25
N LEU A 331 -30.33 -35.67 10.08
CA LEU A 331 -28.87 -35.48 10.00
C LEU A 331 -28.55 -34.80 8.65
N SER A 332 -28.14 -33.53 8.65
CA SER A 332 -27.69 -32.87 7.42
C SER A 332 -26.20 -33.14 7.17
N MET A 333 -25.84 -33.65 6.00
CA MET A 333 -24.46 -33.82 5.57
C MET A 333 -23.88 -32.47 5.09
N GLN A 334 -22.62 -32.20 5.43
CA GLN A 334 -21.97 -30.95 5.05
C GLN A 334 -21.84 -30.81 3.52
N ASN A 335 -22.23 -29.64 2.99
CA ASN A 335 -22.09 -29.32 1.57
C ASN A 335 -20.62 -29.30 1.11
N SER A 336 -20.37 -29.69 -0.13
CA SER A 336 -19.03 -29.76 -0.74
C SER A 336 -18.92 -28.87 -1.98
N ALA A 337 -17.73 -28.36 -2.32
CA ALA A 337 -17.56 -27.49 -3.49
C ALA A 337 -16.14 -27.48 -4.06
N LEU A 338 -16.02 -27.35 -5.39
CA LEU A 338 -14.81 -26.98 -6.11
C LEU A 338 -14.86 -25.49 -6.48
N LYS A 339 -14.06 -24.67 -5.80
CA LYS A 339 -14.05 -23.20 -5.94
C LYS A 339 -13.04 -22.74 -7.00
N SER A 340 -13.33 -23.03 -8.26
CA SER A 340 -12.51 -22.64 -9.43
C SER A 340 -13.34 -21.86 -10.47
N PRO A 341 -12.68 -21.21 -11.45
CA PRO A 341 -13.37 -20.49 -12.54
C PRO A 341 -14.41 -21.35 -13.28
N ASP A 342 -14.05 -22.62 -13.56
CA ASP A 342 -15.01 -23.66 -13.91
C ASP A 342 -15.13 -24.58 -12.69
N GLY A 343 -16.26 -24.53 -11.99
CA GLY A 343 -16.39 -25.08 -10.64
C GLY A 343 -17.79 -25.63 -10.34
N TRP A 344 -17.96 -26.15 -9.13
CA TRP A 344 -19.23 -26.72 -8.69
C TRP A 344 -19.45 -26.63 -7.19
N TRP A 345 -20.71 -26.71 -6.77
CA TRP A 345 -21.16 -26.88 -5.39
C TRP A 345 -22.19 -28.01 -5.33
N LEU A 346 -22.09 -28.89 -4.32
CA LEU A 346 -22.96 -30.04 -4.06
C LEU A 346 -23.61 -29.90 -2.69
N CYS A 347 -24.94 -29.98 -2.64
CA CYS A 347 -25.67 -30.10 -1.40
C CYS A 347 -25.46 -31.49 -0.80
N GLY A 348 -24.96 -31.57 0.44
CA GLY A 348 -24.78 -32.84 1.15
C GLY A 348 -26.10 -33.55 1.44
N ASP A 349 -27.18 -32.78 1.60
CA ASP A 349 -28.49 -33.31 1.99
C ASP A 349 -29.32 -33.80 0.80
N THR A 350 -29.35 -33.02 -0.28
CA THR A 350 -30.26 -33.28 -1.41
C THR A 350 -29.57 -33.90 -2.62
N GLY A 351 -28.24 -33.91 -2.65
CA GLY A 351 -27.48 -34.32 -3.85
C GLY A 351 -27.50 -33.28 -4.98
N MET A 352 -28.16 -32.12 -4.79
CA MET A 352 -28.24 -31.08 -5.82
C MET A 352 -26.87 -30.46 -6.09
N ILE A 353 -26.49 -30.44 -7.35
CA ILE A 353 -25.24 -29.88 -7.87
C ILE A 353 -25.57 -28.60 -8.64
N ILE A 354 -24.79 -27.54 -8.37
CA ILE A 354 -24.73 -26.33 -9.18
C ILE A 354 -23.32 -26.26 -9.77
N GLN A 355 -23.21 -26.16 -11.09
CA GLN A 355 -21.93 -26.05 -11.80
C GLN A 355 -21.90 -24.77 -12.62
N TRP A 356 -20.73 -24.19 -12.79
CA TRP A 356 -20.54 -22.98 -13.57
C TRP A 356 -19.25 -23.06 -14.38
N GLY A 357 -19.20 -22.26 -15.44
CA GLY A 357 -17.99 -22.05 -16.21
C GLY A 357 -18.08 -20.86 -17.16
N SER A 358 -16.96 -20.48 -17.76
CA SER A 358 -16.91 -19.37 -18.72
C SER A 358 -15.81 -19.55 -19.75
N GLY A 359 -16.00 -19.04 -20.96
CA GLY A 359 -15.04 -19.22 -22.05
C GLY A 359 -15.45 -18.58 -23.36
N ARG A 360 -14.71 -18.90 -24.43
CA ARG A 360 -15.08 -18.57 -25.81
C ARG A 360 -15.51 -19.83 -26.53
N PHE A 361 -16.65 -19.77 -27.20
CA PHE A 361 -17.27 -20.95 -27.78
C PHE A 361 -17.76 -20.72 -29.21
N ASN A 362 -17.74 -21.77 -30.02
CA ASN A 362 -18.28 -21.75 -31.38
C ASN A 362 -19.68 -22.36 -31.40
N ASP A 363 -20.47 -22.00 -32.41
CA ASP A 363 -21.71 -22.69 -32.71
C ASP A 363 -21.47 -24.20 -32.93
N ALA A 364 -22.41 -25.00 -32.43
CA ALA A 364 -22.35 -26.47 -32.35
C ALA A 364 -21.18 -27.06 -31.53
N GLN A 365 -20.51 -26.29 -30.67
CA GLN A 365 -19.44 -26.80 -29.81
C GLN A 365 -19.97 -27.59 -28.60
N THR A 366 -19.40 -28.77 -28.34
CA THR A 366 -19.62 -29.54 -27.11
C THR A 366 -18.77 -29.01 -25.95
N VAL A 367 -19.40 -28.78 -24.79
CA VAL A 367 -18.74 -28.32 -23.55
C VAL A 367 -19.04 -29.30 -22.40
N SER A 368 -17.99 -29.81 -21.76
CA SER A 368 -18.08 -30.73 -20.63
C SER A 368 -18.31 -29.99 -19.31
N PHE A 369 -19.10 -30.59 -18.42
CA PHE A 369 -19.23 -30.11 -17.04
C PHE A 369 -17.98 -30.44 -16.21
N PRO A 370 -17.59 -29.59 -15.22
CA PRO A 370 -16.50 -29.88 -14.28
C PRO A 370 -16.64 -31.21 -13.53
N THR A 371 -17.86 -31.62 -13.22
CA THR A 371 -18.20 -32.95 -12.74
C THR A 371 -19.44 -33.47 -13.48
N ALA A 372 -19.57 -34.79 -13.64
CA ALA A 372 -20.79 -35.37 -14.18
C ALA A 372 -21.96 -35.13 -13.23
N PHE A 373 -23.13 -34.77 -13.76
CA PHE A 373 -24.38 -34.86 -13.00
C PHE A 373 -24.76 -36.34 -12.87
N PRO A 374 -24.91 -36.90 -11.66
CA PRO A 374 -25.14 -38.33 -11.49
C PRO A 374 -26.41 -38.85 -12.17
N ASN A 375 -27.49 -38.06 -12.22
CA ASN A 375 -28.81 -38.53 -12.66
C ASN A 375 -29.48 -37.62 -13.71
N HIS A 376 -29.45 -36.30 -13.53
CA HIS A 376 -30.21 -35.38 -14.39
C HIS A 376 -29.67 -33.96 -14.38
N VAL A 377 -29.69 -33.30 -15.55
CA VAL A 377 -29.44 -31.85 -15.68
C VAL A 377 -30.78 -31.14 -15.76
N GLY A 378 -31.18 -30.48 -14.68
CA GLY A 378 -32.48 -29.82 -14.57
C GLY A 378 -32.59 -28.54 -15.41
N SER A 379 -31.53 -27.74 -15.44
CA SER A 379 -31.50 -26.50 -16.22
C SER A 379 -30.06 -26.08 -16.50
N ILE A 380 -29.87 -25.38 -17.61
CA ILE A 380 -28.65 -24.63 -17.91
C ILE A 380 -29.04 -23.24 -18.40
N THR A 381 -28.32 -22.24 -17.94
CA THR A 381 -28.41 -20.87 -18.46
C THR A 381 -27.05 -20.49 -19.00
N ILE A 382 -27.02 -20.02 -20.25
CA ILE A 382 -25.83 -19.44 -20.87
C ILE A 382 -26.12 -17.97 -21.14
N SER A 383 -25.13 -17.13 -20.87
CA SER A 383 -25.21 -15.67 -21.02
C SER A 383 -23.94 -15.15 -21.65
N SER A 384 -24.04 -14.06 -22.41
CA SER A 384 -22.89 -13.33 -22.91
C SER A 384 -22.01 -12.87 -21.74
N HIS A 385 -20.70 -12.99 -21.89
CA HIS A 385 -19.75 -12.60 -20.86
C HIS A 385 -19.87 -11.08 -20.64
N PRO A 386 -19.79 -10.58 -19.38
CA PRO A 386 -19.95 -9.16 -19.05
C PRO A 386 -18.95 -8.17 -19.70
N GLN A 387 -18.01 -8.66 -20.49
CA GLN A 387 -16.93 -7.88 -21.11
C GLN A 387 -16.91 -8.06 -22.63
N ASP A 388 -17.97 -8.64 -23.22
CA ASP A 388 -18.12 -8.66 -24.67
C ASP A 388 -18.69 -7.32 -25.16
N THR A 389 -18.13 -6.74 -26.22
CA THR A 389 -18.39 -5.35 -26.63
C THR A 389 -18.61 -5.18 -28.13
N VAL A 390 -18.67 -6.25 -28.93
CA VAL A 390 -18.55 -6.14 -30.40
C VAL A 390 -19.72 -6.66 -31.24
N SER A 391 -20.75 -7.33 -30.69
CA SER A 391 -22.02 -7.66 -31.39
C SER A 391 -23.12 -8.16 -30.44
N ALA A 392 -24.37 -8.23 -30.91
CA ALA A 392 -25.44 -8.94 -30.19
C ALA A 392 -25.29 -10.45 -30.43
N GLU A 393 -25.01 -11.19 -29.36
CA GLU A 393 -24.80 -12.63 -29.37
C GLU A 393 -26.05 -13.37 -28.87
N ILE A 394 -26.44 -14.41 -29.58
CA ILE A 394 -27.48 -15.35 -29.15
C ILE A 394 -26.76 -16.64 -28.79
N ALA A 395 -26.84 -17.05 -27.52
CA ALA A 395 -26.29 -18.31 -27.04
C ALA A 395 -27.39 -19.14 -26.38
N GLN A 396 -27.45 -20.41 -26.72
CA GLN A 396 -28.31 -21.42 -26.11
C GLN A 396 -27.51 -22.71 -25.88
N ALA A 397 -28.03 -23.59 -25.03
CA ALA A 397 -27.40 -24.88 -24.74
C ALA A 397 -28.40 -26.01 -25.02
N PHE A 398 -28.19 -26.74 -26.11
CA PHE A 398 -29.02 -27.87 -26.52
C PHE A 398 -28.29 -28.77 -27.53
N PRO A 399 -28.36 -30.11 -27.40
CA PRO A 399 -28.95 -30.88 -26.30
C PRO A 399 -28.09 -30.89 -25.01
N LEU A 400 -28.72 -31.24 -23.89
CA LEU A 400 -28.08 -31.51 -22.60
C LEU A 400 -27.83 -33.01 -22.41
N SER A 401 -26.72 -33.37 -21.78
CA SER A 401 -26.42 -34.70 -21.26
C SER A 401 -25.88 -34.60 -19.83
N LEU A 402 -25.67 -35.73 -19.16
CA LEU A 402 -25.11 -35.75 -17.79
C LEU A 402 -23.69 -35.17 -17.68
N ASN A 403 -22.93 -35.19 -18.78
CA ASN A 403 -21.50 -34.87 -18.76
C ASN A 403 -21.15 -33.65 -19.62
N HIS A 404 -22.04 -33.24 -20.52
CA HIS A 404 -21.80 -32.14 -21.44
C HIS A 404 -23.10 -31.52 -21.96
N PHE A 405 -22.97 -30.35 -22.56
CA PHE A 405 -24.00 -29.72 -23.37
C PHE A 405 -23.41 -29.23 -24.70
N ILE A 406 -24.26 -28.96 -25.69
CA ILE A 406 -23.83 -28.36 -26.96
C ILE A 406 -24.29 -26.92 -27.02
N ILE A 407 -23.40 -26.01 -27.41
CA ILE A 407 -23.70 -24.59 -27.58
C ILE A 407 -24.33 -24.38 -28.96
N GLY A 408 -25.52 -23.77 -28.97
CA GLY A 408 -26.09 -23.15 -30.16
C GLY A 408 -25.81 -21.65 -30.12
N GLY A 409 -25.11 -21.13 -31.12
CA GLY A 409 -24.56 -19.79 -31.11
C GLY A 409 -24.83 -19.05 -32.43
N ALA A 410 -25.32 -17.81 -32.36
CA ALA A 410 -25.45 -16.95 -33.52
C ALA A 410 -25.05 -15.51 -33.20
N ILE A 411 -24.49 -14.81 -34.18
CA ILE A 411 -24.16 -13.38 -34.08
C ILE A 411 -25.04 -12.62 -35.07
N PHE A 412 -25.58 -11.49 -34.61
CA PHE A 412 -26.29 -10.54 -35.47
C PHE A 412 -25.42 -9.31 -35.74
N VAL A 413 -25.07 -9.10 -37.02
CA VAL A 413 -24.28 -7.96 -37.49
C VAL A 413 -24.93 -7.40 -38.75
N ASP A 414 -25.13 -6.08 -38.79
CA ASP A 414 -25.63 -5.33 -39.95
C ASP A 414 -26.86 -5.96 -40.65
N GLY A 415 -27.82 -6.46 -39.86
CA GLY A 415 -29.08 -7.00 -40.37
C GLY A 415 -29.06 -8.50 -40.69
N ASN A 416 -27.91 -9.19 -40.57
CA ASN A 416 -27.76 -10.60 -40.91
C ASN A 416 -27.44 -11.46 -39.69
N ILE A 417 -28.01 -12.68 -39.64
CA ILE A 417 -27.71 -13.70 -38.64
C ILE A 417 -26.75 -14.71 -39.25
N SER A 418 -25.60 -14.92 -38.61
CA SER A 418 -24.61 -15.93 -39.00
C SER A 418 -24.27 -16.84 -37.81
N PRO A 419 -23.86 -18.10 -38.03
CA PRO A 419 -23.34 -18.97 -36.96
C PRO A 419 -22.24 -18.28 -36.17
N GLY A 420 -22.37 -18.25 -34.85
CA GLY A 420 -21.44 -17.55 -33.98
C GLY A 420 -20.12 -18.29 -33.84
N GLN A 421 -19.00 -17.58 -33.96
CA GLN A 421 -17.67 -18.14 -33.76
C GLN A 421 -16.95 -17.31 -32.70
N GLY A 422 -16.38 -17.97 -31.68
CA GLY A 422 -15.63 -17.32 -30.60
C GLY A 422 -16.48 -16.52 -29.60
N LEU A 423 -17.78 -16.84 -29.50
CA LEU A 423 -18.76 -16.24 -28.59
C LEU A 423 -18.27 -16.29 -27.15
N ARG A 424 -18.13 -15.13 -26.49
CA ARG A 424 -17.63 -15.13 -25.11
C ARG A 424 -18.82 -15.31 -24.18
N CYS A 425 -18.95 -16.47 -23.56
CA CYS A 425 -20.11 -16.81 -22.72
C CYS A 425 -19.71 -17.26 -21.31
N SER A 426 -20.62 -17.06 -20.36
CA SER A 426 -20.62 -17.70 -19.04
C SER A 426 -21.90 -18.53 -18.89
N TRP A 427 -21.78 -19.71 -18.26
CA TRP A 427 -22.90 -20.61 -18.08
C TRP A 427 -22.99 -21.13 -16.64
N MET A 428 -24.19 -21.50 -16.24
CA MET A 428 -24.48 -22.16 -14.97
C MET A 428 -25.51 -23.26 -15.20
N ALA A 429 -25.24 -24.46 -14.69
CA ALA A 429 -26.10 -25.62 -14.76
C ALA A 429 -26.48 -26.10 -13.36
N ILE A 430 -27.71 -26.59 -13.21
CA ILE A 430 -28.23 -27.17 -11.96
C ILE A 430 -28.81 -28.55 -12.26
N GLY A 431 -28.50 -29.53 -11.41
CA GLY A 431 -28.91 -30.93 -11.57
C GLY A 431 -28.60 -31.74 -10.31
N TYR A 432 -28.72 -33.06 -10.39
CA TYR A 432 -28.41 -34.01 -9.31
C TYR A 432 -28.12 -35.41 -9.86
#